data_AF-A0A662WLL3-F1
#
_entry.id   AF-A0A662WLL3-F1
#
_cell.length_a   1.000
_cell.length_b   1.000
_cell.length_c   1.000
_cell.angle_alpha   90.00
_cell.angle_beta   90.00
_cell.angle_gamma   90.00
#
_symmetry.space_group_name_H-M   'P 1'
#
loop_
_entity.id
_entity.type
_entity.pdbx_description
1 polymer ?
#
loop_
_entity_poly.entity_id
_entity_poly.type
_entity_poly.pdbx_seq_one_letter_code
_entity_poly.pdbx_strand_id
1 'polypeptide(L)'
;MIECSRSNCNLGGVCSNRMWAIGQAQSVELTINTAAGKGRGVFASESIAKGVLIREYVGDVIDDAETTRRVERNESKYIMELTGGMFIDASMRGNCSRFINHACIPNCQAQL
;
A
#
# COMPACT_ATOMS: atom_id res chain seq x y z
N MET A 1 2.75 -0.17 -14.97
CA MET A 1 2.74 -1.66 -14.97
C MET A 1 1.34 -2.14 -15.24
N ILE A 2 1.16 -3.33 -15.80
CA ILE A 2 -0.17 -3.87 -16.14
C ILE A 2 -0.27 -5.30 -15.60
N GLU A 3 -1.34 -5.56 -14.85
CA GLU A 3 -1.68 -6.92 -14.42
C GLU A 3 -2.38 -7.69 -15.55
N CYS A 4 -2.12 -8.99 -15.65
CA CYS A 4 -2.82 -9.84 -16.59
C CYS A 4 -4.26 -10.08 -16.13
N SER A 5 -5.20 -10.03 -17.07
CA SER A 5 -6.58 -10.46 -16.91
C SER A 5 -6.81 -11.78 -17.66
N ARG A 6 -8.01 -12.35 -17.54
CA ARG A 6 -8.44 -13.49 -18.38
C ARG A 6 -8.53 -13.12 -19.86
N SER A 7 -8.70 -11.85 -20.20
CA SER A 7 -8.86 -11.37 -21.58
C SER A 7 -7.55 -10.99 -22.28
N ASN A 8 -6.44 -10.83 -21.55
CA ASN A 8 -5.16 -10.36 -22.12
C ASN A 8 -3.99 -11.35 -21.98
N CYS A 9 -4.24 -12.57 -21.50
CA CYS A 9 -3.17 -13.53 -21.18
C CYS A 9 -3.57 -14.98 -21.49
N ASN A 10 -2.75 -15.63 -22.32
CA ASN A 10 -2.96 -17.01 -22.78
C ASN A 10 -2.42 -18.07 -21.80
N LEU A 11 -1.77 -17.66 -20.71
CA LEU A 11 -1.24 -18.57 -19.69
C LEU A 11 -2.33 -19.14 -18.75
N GLY A 12 -3.59 -18.74 -18.90
CA GLY A 12 -4.69 -19.31 -18.13
C GLY A 12 -4.48 -19.19 -16.61
N GLY A 13 -4.55 -20.31 -15.90
CA GLY A 13 -4.38 -20.38 -14.44
C GLY A 13 -2.92 -20.35 -13.94
N VAL A 14 -1.93 -20.50 -14.82
CA VAL A 14 -0.51 -20.51 -14.43
C VAL A 14 0.16 -19.12 -14.51
N CYS A 15 -0.59 -18.08 -14.87
CA CYS A 15 -0.09 -16.72 -14.90
C CYS A 15 0.14 -16.18 -13.47
N SER A 16 1.39 -15.84 -13.16
CA SER A 16 1.76 -15.22 -11.86
C SER A 16 1.53 -13.71 -11.81
N ASN A 17 1.33 -13.03 -12.95
CA ASN A 17 1.06 -11.60 -13.02
C ASN A 17 -0.43 -11.29 -12.80
N ARG A 18 -1.03 -11.86 -11.75
CA ARG A 18 -2.45 -11.70 -11.36
C ARG A 18 -2.66 -11.55 -9.85
N MET A 19 -1.61 -11.17 -9.12
CA MET A 19 -1.58 -11.19 -7.66
C MET A 19 -2.69 -10.36 -6.99
N TRP A 20 -3.09 -9.22 -7.57
CA TRP A 20 -4.20 -8.41 -7.06
C TRP A 20 -5.54 -9.10 -7.34
N ALA A 21 -5.79 -9.47 -8.60
CA ALA A 21 -7.05 -10.09 -9.03
C ALA A 21 -7.37 -11.42 -8.33
N ILE A 22 -6.35 -12.18 -7.92
CA ILE A 22 -6.53 -13.47 -7.20
C ILE A 22 -6.30 -13.35 -5.68
N GLY A 23 -6.09 -12.14 -5.15
CA GLY A 23 -5.91 -11.89 -3.72
C GLY A 23 -4.57 -12.36 -3.13
N GLN A 24 -3.60 -12.73 -3.97
CA GLN A 24 -2.25 -13.14 -3.52
C GLN A 24 -1.32 -11.96 -3.19
N ALA A 25 -1.70 -10.72 -3.52
CA ALA A 25 -0.94 -9.52 -3.18
C ALA A 25 -0.83 -9.22 -1.66
N GLN A 26 -1.35 -10.12 -0.83
CA GLN A 26 -1.37 -10.05 0.63
C GLN A 26 -0.64 -11.23 1.28
N SER A 27 0.14 -12.00 0.51
CA SER A 27 0.75 -13.25 0.94
C SER A 27 1.88 -13.08 1.96
N VAL A 28 2.50 -11.90 2.02
CA VAL A 28 3.59 -11.64 2.98
C VAL A 28 3.06 -11.49 4.40
N GLU A 29 3.66 -12.22 5.33
CA GLU A 29 3.32 -12.16 6.75
C GLU A 29 3.92 -10.91 7.42
N LEU A 30 3.03 -10.01 7.86
CA LEU A 30 3.39 -8.73 8.47
C LEU A 30 2.78 -8.60 9.87
N THR A 31 3.56 -8.08 10.81
CA THR A 31 3.10 -7.75 12.16
C THR A 31 3.17 -6.24 12.41
N ILE A 32 2.31 -5.75 13.30
CA ILE A 32 2.32 -4.34 13.70
C ILE A 32 2.77 -4.24 15.15
N ASN A 33 3.96 -3.68 15.36
CA ASN A 33 4.54 -3.50 16.68
C ASN A 33 4.83 -2.02 16.97
N THR A 34 5.17 -1.71 18.22
CA THR A 34 5.65 -0.38 18.59
C THR A 34 7.01 -0.11 17.95
N ALA A 35 7.12 1.00 17.23
CA ALA A 35 8.37 1.52 16.70
C ALA A 35 8.85 2.68 17.59
N ALA A 36 10.04 2.53 18.19
CA ALA A 36 10.60 3.49 19.15
C ALA A 36 10.57 4.92 18.59
N GLY A 37 9.88 5.82 19.30
CA GLY A 37 9.75 7.24 18.93
C GLY A 37 8.88 7.55 17.71
N LYS A 38 8.29 6.54 17.05
CA LYS A 38 7.52 6.70 15.79
C LYS A 38 6.07 6.21 15.90
N GLY A 39 5.69 5.65 17.05
CA GLY A 39 4.36 5.08 17.27
C GLY A 39 4.30 3.62 16.85
N ARG A 40 3.43 3.28 15.90
CA ARG A 40 3.30 1.91 15.36
C ARG A 40 4.14 1.75 14.09
N GLY A 41 4.62 0.55 13.83
CA GLY A 41 5.36 0.20 12.63
C GLY A 41 4.98 -1.17 12.10
N VAL A 42 5.18 -1.39 10.81
CA VAL A 42 5.04 -2.70 10.16
C VAL A 42 6.38 -3.42 10.14
N PHE A 43 6.39 -4.70 10.50
CA PHE A 43 7.56 -5.56 10.54
C PHE A 43 7.28 -6.86 9.78
N ALA A 44 8.26 -7.35 9.04
CA ALA A 44 8.17 -8.65 8.38
C ALA A 44 8.29 -9.76 9.43
N SER A 45 7.44 -10.78 9.33
CA SER A 45 7.50 -11.99 10.17
C SER A 45 8.24 -13.14 9.48
N GLU A 46 8.65 -12.92 8.24
CA GLU A 46 9.36 -13.87 7.38
C GLU A 46 10.44 -13.17 6.54
N SER A 47 11.28 -13.96 5.86
CA SER A 47 12.26 -13.43 4.91
C SER A 47 11.58 -13.08 3.58
N ILE A 48 11.75 -11.84 3.13
CA ILE A 48 11.14 -11.33 1.90
C ILE A 48 12.23 -11.16 0.84
N ALA A 49 12.11 -11.86 -0.29
CA ALA A 49 13.04 -11.69 -1.41
C ALA A 49 12.85 -10.33 -2.11
N LYS A 50 13.93 -9.83 -2.73
CA LYS A 50 13.87 -8.56 -3.47
C LYS A 50 12.87 -8.65 -4.63
N GLY A 51 12.02 -7.63 -4.77
CA GLY A 51 11.03 -7.54 -5.84
C GLY A 51 9.69 -8.23 -5.54
N VAL A 52 9.55 -8.84 -4.35
CA VAL A 52 8.26 -9.39 -3.91
C VAL A 52 7.29 -8.26 -3.58
N LEU A 53 6.04 -8.44 -3.99
CA LEU A 53 4.94 -7.54 -3.63
C LEU A 53 4.55 -7.75 -2.16
N ILE A 54 4.54 -6.67 -1.39
CA ILE A 54 4.36 -6.74 0.07
C ILE A 54 2.90 -6.51 0.46
N ARG A 55 2.34 -5.35 0.09
CA ARG A 55 0.97 -4.98 0.43
C ARG A 55 0.49 -3.83 -0.45
N GLU A 56 -0.81 -3.82 -0.73
CA GLU A 56 -1.49 -2.64 -1.27
C GLU A 56 -1.64 -1.55 -0.21
N TYR A 57 -1.48 -0.29 -0.61
CA TYR A 57 -1.92 0.84 0.20
C TYR A 57 -3.38 1.18 -0.13
N VAL A 58 -4.31 0.74 0.71
CA VAL A 58 -5.76 0.93 0.50
C VAL A 58 -6.35 1.91 1.51
N GLY A 59 -7.36 2.63 1.06
CA GLY A 59 -8.14 3.58 1.84
C GLY A 59 -9.26 4.18 1.01
N ASP A 60 -9.89 5.24 1.51
CA ASP A 60 -10.90 5.98 0.75
C ASP A 60 -10.20 6.88 -0.29
N VAL A 61 -10.72 6.92 -1.51
CA VAL A 61 -10.20 7.83 -2.55
C VAL A 61 -10.81 9.21 -2.38
N ILE A 62 -9.97 10.23 -2.26
CA ILE A 62 -10.35 11.64 -2.07
C ILE A 62 -9.67 12.52 -3.12
N ASP A 63 -10.18 13.74 -3.31
CA ASP A 63 -9.64 14.73 -4.23
C ASP A 63 -8.76 15.78 -3.52
N ASP A 64 -8.21 16.72 -4.29
CA ASP A 64 -7.40 17.85 -3.78
C ASP A 64 -8.14 18.71 -2.75
N ALA A 65 -9.45 18.93 -2.95
CA ALA A 65 -10.24 19.81 -2.08
C ALA A 65 -10.41 19.18 -0.69
N GLU A 66 -10.77 17.90 -0.64
CA GLU A 66 -10.86 17.15 0.62
C GLU A 66 -9.48 17.00 1.26
N THR A 67 -8.42 16.73 0.48
CA THR A 67 -7.05 16.66 1.00
C THR A 67 -6.63 17.96 1.67
N THR A 68 -6.87 19.10 1.03
CA THR A 68 -6.60 20.43 1.59
C THR A 68 -7.34 20.63 2.92
N ARG A 69 -8.63 20.29 2.96
CA ARG A 69 -9.45 20.36 4.18
C ARG A 69 -8.88 19.50 5.32
N ARG A 70 -8.36 18.31 5.01
CA ARG A 70 -7.75 17.43 6.03
C ARG A 70 -6.40 17.95 6.51
N VAL A 71 -5.59 18.55 5.64
CA VAL A 71 -4.33 19.22 6.03
C VAL A 71 -4.60 20.37 7.00
N GLU A 72 -5.57 21.23 6.71
CA GLU A 72 -5.95 22.35 7.59
C GLU A 72 -6.40 21.89 8.98
N ARG A 73 -7.01 20.70 9.06
CA ARG A 73 -7.44 20.06 10.31
C ARG A 73 -6.37 19.23 10.99
N ASN A 74 -5.16 19.15 10.43
CA ASN A 74 -4.06 18.29 10.88
C ASN A 74 -4.42 16.79 10.89
N GLU A 75 -5.24 16.36 9.92
CA GLU A 75 -5.76 15.01 9.72
C GLU A 75 -5.11 14.30 8.50
N SER A 76 -3.99 14.83 7.97
CA SER A 76 -3.36 14.35 6.72
C SER A 76 -2.35 13.21 6.87
N LYS A 77 -2.22 12.62 8.07
CA LYS A 77 -1.16 11.66 8.40
C LYS A 77 -1.14 10.41 7.50
N TYR A 78 -2.31 9.97 7.02
CA TYR A 78 -2.46 8.74 6.24
C TYR A 78 -2.93 9.01 4.80
N ILE A 79 -2.62 10.19 4.27
CA ILE A 79 -2.94 10.57 2.89
C ILE A 79 -1.73 10.30 2.00
N MET A 80 -1.95 9.61 0.88
CA MET A 80 -0.95 9.33 -0.15
C MET A 80 -1.49 9.75 -1.52
N GLU A 81 -0.70 10.49 -2.29
CA GLU A 81 -1.06 10.89 -3.65
C GLU A 81 -1.06 9.68 -4.59
N LEU A 82 -2.09 9.61 -5.45
CA LEU A 82 -2.14 8.73 -6.63
C LEU A 82 -1.69 9.51 -7.86
N THR A 83 -2.52 9.53 -8.91
CA THR A 83 -2.30 10.27 -10.14
C THR A 83 -3.53 11.10 -10.45
N GLY A 84 -3.34 12.24 -11.11
CA GLY A 84 -4.43 13.09 -11.59
C GLY A 84 -5.23 13.79 -10.48
N GLY A 85 -4.58 14.23 -9.41
CA GLY A 85 -5.23 14.96 -8.30
C GLY A 85 -6.12 14.09 -7.41
N MET A 86 -5.92 12.77 -7.45
CA MET A 86 -6.56 11.80 -6.57
C MET A 86 -5.58 11.34 -5.49
N PHE A 87 -6.11 11.08 -4.31
CA PHE A 87 -5.34 10.65 -3.13
C PHE A 87 -6.05 9.47 -2.47
N ILE A 88 -5.29 8.61 -1.80
CA ILE A 88 -5.81 7.59 -0.89
C ILE A 88 -5.65 8.09 0.53
N ASP A 89 -6.75 8.08 1.30
CA ASP A 89 -6.75 8.33 2.73
C ASP A 89 -7.05 7.05 3.52
N ALA A 90 -6.06 6.57 4.27
CA ALA A 90 -6.15 5.38 5.11
C ALA A 90 -6.45 5.67 6.60
N SER A 91 -7.00 6.84 6.92
CA SER A 91 -7.27 7.27 8.30
C SER A 91 -8.39 6.48 8.96
N MET A 92 -9.50 6.25 8.23
CA MET A 92 -10.69 5.58 8.74
C MET A 92 -10.80 4.13 8.23
N ARG A 93 -10.54 3.92 6.95
CA ARG A 93 -10.57 2.60 6.29
C ARG A 93 -9.22 2.35 5.66
N GLY A 94 -8.68 1.15 5.83
CA GLY A 94 -7.39 0.79 5.30
C GLY A 94 -6.93 -0.58 5.79
N ASN A 95 -5.67 -0.91 5.56
CA ASN A 95 -5.05 -2.13 6.08
C ASN A 95 -3.78 -1.81 6.89
N CYS A 96 -2.93 -2.80 7.19
CA CYS A 96 -1.69 -2.59 7.96
C CYS A 96 -0.70 -1.61 7.30
N SER A 97 -0.79 -1.40 5.98
CA SER A 97 0.08 -0.50 5.20
C SER A 97 0.12 0.93 5.73
N ARG A 98 -0.96 1.41 6.36
CA ARG A 98 -1.02 2.75 6.97
C ARG A 98 0.01 2.97 8.09
N PHE A 99 0.58 1.88 8.64
CA PHE A 99 1.62 1.93 9.67
C PHE A 99 3.03 1.74 9.11
N ILE A 100 3.20 1.68 7.77
CA ILE A 100 4.53 1.69 7.16
C ILE A 100 5.17 3.05 7.46
N ASN A 101 6.35 3.00 8.06
CA ASN A 101 7.07 4.21 8.46
C ASN A 101 7.94 4.73 7.33
N HIS A 102 8.17 6.04 7.35
CA HIS A 102 9.21 6.67 6.56
C HIS A 102 10.60 6.31 7.08
N ALA A 103 11.56 6.12 6.17
CA ALA A 103 12.98 6.00 6.45
C ALA A 103 13.80 6.63 5.32
N CYS A 104 14.88 7.34 5.67
CA CYS A 104 15.79 7.93 4.69
C CYS A 104 16.59 6.87 3.90
N ILE A 105 16.79 5.70 4.49
CA ILE A 105 17.37 4.52 3.84
C ILE A 105 16.30 3.42 3.86
N PRO A 106 15.37 3.42 2.90
CA PRO A 106 14.26 2.49 2.91
C PRO A 106 14.69 1.10 2.41
N ASN A 107 13.90 0.09 2.75
CA ASN A 107 14.04 -1.28 2.25
C ASN A 107 12.91 -1.70 1.31
N CYS A 108 11.92 -0.83 1.10
CA CYS A 108 10.75 -1.01 0.24
C CYS A 108 10.47 0.30 -0.50
N GLN A 109 9.72 0.23 -1.61
CA GLN A 109 9.29 1.40 -2.36
C GLN A 109 7.81 1.30 -2.71
N ALA A 110 7.13 2.45 -2.76
CA ALA A 110 5.80 2.53 -3.34
C ALA A 110 5.89 2.43 -4.87
N GLN A 111 4.91 1.79 -5.48
CA GLN A 111 4.82 1.65 -6.94
C GLN A 111 3.40 1.98 -7.38
N LEU A 112 3.29 3.02 -8.23
CA LEU A 112 2.03 3.49 -8.83
C LEU A 112 1.80 2.83 -10.20
#